data_AF-A0A972Z2A3-F1
#
_entry.id   AF-A0A972Z2A3-F1
#
_cell.length_a   1.000
_cell.length_b   1.000
_cell.length_c   1.000
_cell.angle_alpha   90.00
_cell.angle_beta   90.00
_cell.angle_gamma   90.00
#
_symmetry.space_group_name_H-M   'P 1'
#
loop_
_entity.id
_entity.type
_entity.pdbx_description
1 polymer ?
#
loop_
_entity_poly.entity_id
_entity_poly.type
_entity_poly.pdbx_seq_one_letter_code
_entity_poly.pdbx_strand_id
1 'polypeptide(L)'
;KTGAFRTAIQANVPIVPICASNQVGTINLNRWDNGKIIIEFLEPLYIENSDRENLRKTVNQVHELMKNKIEELSDEAAAYHNK
;
A
#
# COMPACT_ATOMS: atom_id res chain seq x y z
N LYS A 1 -9.08 -7.15 -0.56
CA LYS A 1 -10.32 -7.45 -1.32
C LYS A 1 -9.95 -7.71 -2.78
N THR A 2 -10.70 -8.53 -3.53
CA THR A 2 -10.31 -8.93 -4.91
C THR A 2 -10.95 -8.11 -6.04
N GLY A 3 -11.93 -7.25 -5.74
CA GLY A 3 -12.69 -6.50 -6.76
C GLY A 3 -11.82 -5.67 -7.72
N ALA A 4 -10.94 -4.83 -7.18
CA ALA A 4 -10.03 -3.99 -7.97
C ALA A 4 -9.11 -4.82 -8.88
N PHE A 5 -8.65 -5.97 -8.39
CA PHE A 5 -7.81 -6.88 -9.15
C PHE A 5 -8.56 -7.50 -10.35
N ARG A 6 -9.83 -7.86 -10.16
CA ARG A 6 -10.69 -8.36 -11.25
C ARG A 6 -10.94 -7.30 -12.31
N THR A 7 -11.15 -6.04 -11.90
CA THR A 7 -11.32 -4.92 -12.83
C THR A 7 -10.05 -4.69 -13.65
N ALA A 8 -8.87 -4.71 -13.01
CA ALA A 8 -7.60 -4.53 -13.71
C ALA A 8 -7.35 -5.64 -14.76
N ILE A 9 -7.64 -6.90 -14.41
CA ILE A 9 -7.57 -8.03 -15.35
C ILE A 9 -8.53 -7.84 -16.53
N GLN A 10 -9.78 -7.46 -16.27
CA GLN A 10 -10.78 -7.23 -17.33
C GLN A 10 -10.40 -6.06 -18.27
N ALA A 11 -9.78 -5.03 -17.72
CA ALA A 11 -9.32 -3.87 -18.47
C ALA A 11 -7.94 -4.09 -19.12
N ASN A 12 -7.26 -5.21 -18.83
CA ASN A 12 -5.90 -5.51 -19.28
C ASN A 12 -4.90 -4.40 -18.93
N VAL A 13 -4.98 -3.88 -17.70
CA VAL A 13 -4.11 -2.82 -17.18
C VAL A 13 -3.34 -3.30 -15.95
N PRO A 14 -2.11 -2.80 -15.72
CA PRO A 14 -1.36 -3.13 -14.51
C PRO A 14 -1.97 -2.48 -13.27
N ILE A 15 -1.65 -3.05 -12.10
CA ILE A 15 -1.97 -2.46 -10.79
C ILE A 15 -0.69 -1.89 -10.19
N VAL A 16 -0.72 -0.63 -9.79
CA VAL A 16 0.37 0.02 -9.06
C VAL A 16 -0.02 0.13 -7.59
N PRO A 17 0.61 -0.62 -6.67
CA PRO A 17 0.35 -0.47 -5.24
C PRO A 17 0.94 0.85 -4.74
N ILE A 18 0.16 1.60 -3.97
CA ILE A 18 0.58 2.85 -3.34
C ILE A 18 0.54 2.63 -1.82
N CYS A 19 1.68 2.83 -1.16
CA CYS A 19 1.82 2.70 0.29
C CYS A 19 2.02 4.06 0.93
N ALA A 20 1.39 4.29 2.06
CA ALA A 20 1.60 5.48 2.89
C ALA A 20 1.99 5.03 4.31
N SER A 21 2.86 5.78 4.96
CA SER A 21 3.23 5.58 6.36
C SER A 21 2.00 5.60 7.27
N ASN A 22 2.12 5.02 8.48
CA ASN A 22 1.00 4.91 9.41
C ASN A 22 0.41 6.28 9.77
N GLN A 23 -0.92 6.36 9.66
CA GLN A 23 -1.70 7.56 9.94
C GLN A 23 -2.51 7.42 11.25
N VAL A 24 -2.62 6.21 11.78
CA VAL A 24 -3.41 5.95 12.99
C VAL A 24 -2.62 6.43 14.21
N GLY A 25 -3.19 7.40 14.93
CA GLY A 25 -2.58 7.98 16.14
C GLY A 25 -1.46 8.99 15.87
N THR A 26 -1.05 9.19 14.62
CA THR A 26 -0.04 10.19 14.23
C THR A 26 -0.67 11.54 13.89
N ILE A 27 -1.94 11.57 13.48
CA ILE A 27 -2.68 12.79 13.15
C ILE A 27 -3.54 13.24 14.34
N ASN A 28 -3.26 14.45 14.84
CA ASN A 28 -4.02 15.16 15.85
C ASN A 28 -4.56 16.48 15.27
N LEU A 29 -5.89 16.59 15.18
CA LEU A 29 -6.57 17.74 14.58
C LEU A 29 -6.38 19.05 15.38
N ASN A 30 -5.95 18.98 16.64
CA ASN A 30 -5.65 20.14 17.47
C ASN A 30 -4.17 20.57 17.40
N ARG A 31 -3.34 19.93 16.56
CA ARG A 31 -1.94 20.30 16.33
C ARG A 31 -1.79 20.90 14.94
N TRP A 32 -1.04 22.01 14.87
CA TRP A 32 -0.68 22.65 13.60
C TRP A 32 0.36 21.86 12.81
N ASP A 33 1.24 21.13 13.51
CA ASP A 33 2.22 20.24 12.92
C ASP A 33 1.98 18.81 13.43
N ASN A 34 1.76 17.89 12.50
CA ASN A 34 1.54 16.46 12.74
C ASN A 34 2.70 15.61 12.20
N GLY A 35 3.84 16.25 11.89
CA GLY A 35 5.01 15.62 11.30
C GLY A 35 4.84 15.34 9.81
N LYS A 36 5.39 14.21 9.37
CA LYS A 36 5.49 13.86 7.95
C LYS A 36 4.79 12.55 7.66
N ILE A 37 4.12 12.51 6.50
CA ILE A 37 3.60 11.29 5.89
C ILE A 37 4.46 11.00 4.66
N ILE A 38 4.96 9.78 4.57
CA ILE A 38 5.76 9.32 3.43
C ILE A 38 4.88 8.43 2.57
N ILE A 39 4.89 8.68 1.26
CA ILE A 39 4.10 7.94 0.26
C ILE A 39 5.06 7.37 -0.77
N GLU A 40 4.94 6.08 -1.06
CA GLU A 40 5.76 5.38 -2.04
C GLU A 40 4.88 4.61 -3.04
N PHE A 41 5.27 4.70 -4.30
CA PHE A 41 4.68 3.93 -5.39
C PHE A 41 5.56 2.69 -5.62
N LEU A 42 4.94 1.53 -5.56
CA LEU A 42 5.61 0.25 -5.79
C LEU A 42 5.61 -0.10 -7.27
N GLU A 43 6.37 -1.15 -7.61
CA GLU A 43 6.45 -1.62 -9.00
C GLU A 43 5.07 -2.04 -9.55
N PRO A 44 4.78 -1.75 -10.82
CA PRO A 44 3.56 -2.20 -11.46
C PRO A 44 3.46 -3.72 -11.49
N LEU A 45 2.31 -4.24 -11.08
CA LEU A 45 1.99 -5.66 -11.08
C LEU A 45 1.10 -5.99 -12.27
N TYR A 46 1.58 -6.88 -13.12
CA TYR A 46 0.82 -7.44 -14.23
C TYR A 46 0.16 -8.73 -13.78
N ILE A 47 -1.16 -8.79 -13.93
CA ILE A 47 -1.95 -9.95 -13.49
C ILE A 47 -2.59 -10.57 -14.70
N GLU A 48 -2.15 -11.78 -15.02
CA GLU A 48 -2.73 -12.57 -16.10
C GLU A 48 -4.04 -13.21 -15.65
N ASN A 49 -4.91 -13.51 -16.62
CA ASN A 49 -6.14 -14.27 -16.44
C ASN A 49 -5.83 -15.65 -15.85
N SER A 50 -5.76 -15.71 -14.53
CA SER A 50 -5.43 -16.90 -13.77
C SER A 50 -6.64 -17.33 -12.94
N ASP A 51 -6.73 -18.63 -12.66
CA ASP A 51 -7.81 -19.24 -11.91
C ASP A 51 -8.12 -18.49 -10.60
N ARG A 52 -9.38 -18.54 -10.16
CA ARG A 52 -9.86 -17.82 -8.95
C ARG A 52 -9.00 -18.06 -7.71
N GLU A 53 -8.46 -19.26 -7.54
CA GLU A 53 -7.57 -19.58 -6.43
C GLU A 53 -6.23 -18.84 -6.51
N ASN A 54 -5.68 -18.71 -7.72
CA ASN A 54 -4.41 -18.02 -7.94
C ASN A 54 -4.56 -16.52 -7.68
N LEU A 55 -5.68 -15.92 -8.10
CA LEU A 55 -5.99 -14.52 -7.81
C LEU A 55 -5.97 -14.21 -6.32
N ARG A 56 -6.52 -15.11 -5.48
CA ARG A 56 -6.53 -14.90 -4.03
C ARG A 56 -5.12 -14.96 -3.44
N LYS A 57 -4.27 -15.86 -3.94
CA LYS A 57 -2.85 -15.93 -3.55
C LYS A 57 -2.11 -14.64 -3.93
N THR A 58 -2.26 -14.17 -5.17
CA THR A 58 -1.67 -12.91 -5.63
C THR A 58 -2.11 -11.74 -4.76
N VAL A 59 -3.40 -11.64 -4.46
CA VAL A 59 -3.94 -10.56 -3.60
C VAL A 59 -3.32 -10.59 -2.20
N ASN A 60 -3.11 -11.77 -1.63
CA ASN A 60 -2.46 -11.91 -0.33
C ASN A 60 -0.98 -11.52 -0.39
N GLN A 61 -0.25 -11.93 -1.43
CA GLN A 61 1.16 -11.56 -1.63
C GLN A 61 1.32 -10.04 -1.76
N VAL A 62 0.47 -9.39 -2.57
CA VAL A 62 0.48 -7.93 -2.72
C VAL A 62 0.17 -7.25 -1.40
N HIS A 63 -0.79 -7.79 -0.62
CA HIS A 63 -1.10 -7.26 0.70
C HIS A 63 0.08 -7.38 1.67
N GLU A 64 0.79 -8.52 1.71
CA GLU A 64 1.99 -8.69 2.53
C GLU A 64 3.11 -7.73 2.11
N LEU A 65 3.34 -7.59 0.81
CA LEU A 65 4.33 -6.66 0.26
C LEU A 65 4.01 -5.21 0.66
N MET A 66 2.75 -4.79 0.50
CA MET A 66 2.30 -3.46 0.94
C MET A 66 2.45 -3.28 2.45
N LYS A 67 2.11 -4.30 3.24
CA LYS A 67 2.21 -4.24 4.70
C LYS A 67 3.65 -4.00 5.14
N ASN A 68 4.60 -4.78 4.62
CA ASN A 68 6.01 -4.61 4.95
C ASN A 68 6.51 -3.22 4.57
N LYS A 69 6.13 -2.73 3.37
CA LYS A 69 6.50 -1.38 2.93
C LYS A 69 5.90 -0.29 3.84
N ILE A 70 4.64 -0.42 4.25
CA ILE A 70 4.00 0.53 5.18
C ILE A 70 4.74 0.56 6.52
N GLU A 71 5.18 -0.58 7.04
CA GLU A 71 5.98 -0.64 8.28
C GLU A 71 7.32 0.10 8.12
N GLU A 72 8.07 -0.16 7.03
CA GLU A 72 9.31 0.57 6.71
C GLU A 72 9.10 2.09 6.62
N LEU A 73 8.08 2.53 5.89
CA LEU A 73 7.74 3.95 5.74
C LEU A 73 7.30 4.58 7.07
N SER A 74 6.68 3.80 7.95
CA SER A 74 6.25 4.27 9.28
C SER A 74 7.42 4.52 10.19
N ASP A 75 8.42 3.63 10.19
CA ASP A 75 9.65 3.80 10.94
C ASP A 75 10.45 5.00 10.44
N GLU A 76 10.52 5.18 9.11
CA GLU A 76 11.16 6.36 8.52
C GLU A 76 10.42 7.66 8.89
N ALA A 77 9.10 7.68 8.79
CA ALA A 77 8.29 8.84 9.18
C ALA A 77 8.46 9.20 10.67
N ALA A 78 8.54 8.19 11.54
CA ALA A 78 8.78 8.38 12.97
C ALA A 78 10.17 8.96 13.27
N ALA A 79 11.19 8.65 12.47
CA ALA A 79 12.52 9.25 12.61
C ALA A 79 12.50 10.77 12.36
N TYR A 80 11.59 11.29 11.53
CA TYR A 80 11.42 12.73 11.31
C TYR A 80 10.69 13.45 12.46
N HIS A 81 9.92 12.74 13.28
CA HIS A 81 9.25 13.33 14.45
C HIS A 81 10.21 13.65 15.61
N ASN A 82 11.38 13.00 15.66
CA ASN A 82 12.35 13.13 16.74
C ASN A 82 13.49 14.14 16.44
N LYS A 83 13.29 15.05 15.49
CA LYS A 83 14.24 16.12 15.11
C LYS A 83 13.64 17.48 15.42
#